data_AF-A0A1M3D4V4-F1
#
_entry.id   AF-A0A1M3D4V4-F1
#
_cell.length_a   1.000
_cell.length_b   1.000
_cell.length_c   1.000
_cell.angle_alpha   90.00
_cell.angle_beta   90.00
_cell.angle_gamma   90.00
#
_symmetry.space_group_name_H-M   'P 1'
#
loop_
_entity.id
_entity.type
_entity.pdbx_description
1 polymer ?
#
loop_
_entity_poly.entity_id
_entity_poly.type
_entity_poly.pdbx_seq_one_letter_code
_entity_poly.pdbx_strand_id
1 'polypeptide(L)' 'METTQYITVVLTATEGKTITNATHSILAKIIYLGVNDSPDNYFEISDEEADTIRTNRLVLENETLYT' A
#
# COMPACT_ATOMS: atom_id res chain seq x y z
N MET A 1 -25.96 17.21 -9.75
CA MET A 1 -24.59 17.10 -9.22
C MET A 1 -23.98 15.90 -9.88
N GLU A 2 -23.07 16.09 -10.84
CA GLU A 2 -22.35 14.97 -11.44
C GLU A 2 -21.21 14.59 -10.50
N THR A 3 -21.26 13.36 -10.00
CA THR A 3 -20.16 12.78 -9.23
C THR A 3 -19.06 12.43 -10.23
N THR A 4 -18.11 13.35 -10.45
CA THR A 4 -16.94 13.04 -11.28
C THR A 4 -16.16 11.92 -10.59
N GLN A 5 -16.29 10.69 -11.10
CA GLN A 5 -15.52 9.56 -10.59
C GLN A 5 -14.10 9.66 -11.16
N TYR A 6 -13.13 9.93 -10.28
CA TYR A 6 -11.70 10.07 -10.63
C TYR A 6 -10.92 8.74 -10.60
N ILE A 7 -11.61 7.64 -10.32
CA ILE A 7 -11.00 6.31 -10.19
C ILE A 7 -10.78 5.77 -11.60
N THR A 8 -9.51 5.50 -11.94
CA THR A 8 -9.16 5.02 -13.28
C THR A 8 -8.81 3.54 -13.27
N VAL A 9 -8.09 3.09 -12.24
CA VAL A 9 -7.65 1.69 -12.13
C VAL A 9 -7.80 1.23 -10.68
N VAL A 10 -8.28 0.00 -10.50
CA VAL A 10 -8.31 -0.67 -9.19
C VAL A 10 -7.34 -1.84 -9.25
N LEU A 11 -6.33 -1.82 -8.38
CA LEU A 11 -5.45 -2.96 -8.20
C LEU A 11 -5.93 -3.74 -6.97
N THR A 12 -6.14 -5.04 -7.17
CA THR A 12 -6.57 -5.97 -6.12
C THR A 12 -5.48 -7.03 -5.97
N ALA A 13 -5.00 -7.20 -4.75
CA ALA A 13 -3.94 -8.15 -4.45
C ALA A 13 -4.43 -9.59 -4.67
N THR A 14 -3.56 -10.45 -5.18
CA THR A 14 -3.76 -11.89 -5.16
C THR A 14 -3.97 -12.40 -3.73
N GLU A 15 -4.71 -13.50 -3.56
CA GLU A 15 -4.89 -14.14 -2.25
C GLU A 15 -3.53 -14.43 -1.58
N GLY A 16 -3.40 -14.11 -0.29
CA GLY A 16 -2.14 -14.22 0.46
C GLY A 16 -1.07 -13.18 0.10
N LYS A 17 -1.41 -12.19 -0.75
CA LYS A 17 -0.53 -11.08 -1.12
C LYS A 17 -1.06 -9.74 -0.65
N THR A 18 -0.15 -8.79 -0.51
CA THR A 18 -0.42 -7.40 -0.20
C THR A 18 0.25 -6.52 -1.25
N ILE A 19 -0.47 -5.51 -1.75
CA ILE A 19 0.07 -4.52 -2.67
C ILE A 19 0.91 -3.51 -1.89
N THR A 20 2.07 -3.20 -2.45
CA THR A 20 3.01 -2.22 -1.95
C THR A 20 3.62 -1.39 -3.08
N ASN A 21 4.32 -0.32 -2.75
CA ASN A 21 5.15 0.47 -3.67
C ASN A 21 6.64 0.33 -3.32
N ALA A 22 7.51 0.94 -4.14
CA ALA A 22 8.96 0.85 -3.99
C ALA A 22 9.52 1.35 -2.64
N THR A 23 8.82 2.28 -1.97
CA THR A 23 9.19 2.79 -0.64
C THR A 23 8.56 1.99 0.50
N HIS A 24 7.80 0.95 0.16
CA HIS A 24 6.96 0.15 1.05
C HIS A 24 5.90 0.95 1.82
N SER A 25 5.67 2.22 1.52
CA SER A 25 4.79 3.11 2.31
C SER A 25 3.33 2.68 2.27
N ILE A 26 2.93 1.92 1.26
CA ILE A 26 1.56 1.42 1.08
C ILE A 26 1.57 -0.09 1.34
N LEU A 27 0.63 -0.58 2.14
CA LEU A 27 0.45 -2.00 2.44
C LEU A 27 -1.06 -2.31 2.49
N ALA A 28 -1.65 -2.56 1.31
CA ALA A 28 -3.10 -2.69 1.17
C ALA A 28 -3.50 -3.88 0.28
N LYS A 29 -4.71 -4.40 0.48
CA LYS A 29 -5.30 -5.44 -0.37
C LYS A 29 -5.93 -4.89 -1.65
N ILE A 30 -6.42 -3.65 -1.58
CA ILE A 30 -7.05 -2.96 -2.70
C ILE A 30 -6.52 -1.54 -2.70
N ILE A 31 -6.07 -1.05 -3.85
CA ILE A 31 -5.72 0.36 -4.05
C ILE A 31 -6.45 0.91 -5.27
N TYR A 32 -6.83 2.18 -5.17
CA TYR A 32 -7.53 2.92 -6.21
C TYR A 32 -6.56 3.97 -6.75
N LEU A 33 -6.30 3.89 -8.05
CA LEU A 33 -5.37 4.76 -8.75
C LEU A 33 -6.13 5.89 -9.46
N GLY A 34 -5.60 7.10 -9.33
CA GLY A 34 -6.04 8.26 -10.09
C GLY A 34 -5.55 8.20 -11.55
N VAL A 35 -6.02 9.14 -12.36
CA VAL A 35 -5.75 9.21 -13.82
C VAL A 35 -4.25 9.26 -14.15
N ASN A 36 -3.44 9.86 -13.28
CA ASN A 36 -2.00 10.05 -13.51
C ASN A 36 -1.12 9.08 -12.71
N ASP A 37 -1.72 8.16 -11.96
CA ASP A 37 -0.97 7.17 -11.21
C ASP A 37 -0.62 5.99 -12.10
N SER A 38 0.66 5.62 -12.15
CA SER A 38 1.07 4.43 -12.90
C SER A 38 0.90 3.17 -12.04
N PRO A 39 0.17 2.14 -12.52
CA PRO A 39 0.07 0.85 -11.83
C PRO A 39 1.44 0.15 -11.72
N ASP A 40 2.39 0.46 -12.60
CA ASP A 40 3.74 -0.12 -12.59
C ASP A 40 4.56 0.28 -11.35
N ASN A 41 4.13 1.30 -10.62
CA ASN A 41 4.77 1.71 -9.36
C ASN A 41 4.41 0.79 -8.19
N TYR A 42 3.49 -0.17 -8.41
CA TYR A 42 2.96 -1.06 -7.41
C TYR A 42 3.29 -2.51 -7.74
N PHE A 43 3.58 -3.28 -6.70
CA PHE A 43 3.87 -4.70 -6.82
C PHE A 43 3.33 -5.45 -5.59
N GLU A 44 3.27 -6.77 -5.70
CA GLU A 44 2.77 -7.63 -4.65
C GLU A 44 3.91 -8.23 -3.83
N ILE A 45 3.75 -8.19 -2.51
CA ILE A 45 4.57 -8.94 -1.54
C ILE A 45 3.69 -9.95 -0.81
N SER A 46 4.29 -10.92 -0.13
CA SER A 46 3.53 -11.81 0.75
C SER A 46 2.96 -11.08 1.95
N ASP A 47 1.90 -11.63 2.54
CA ASP A 47 1.33 -11.07 3.77
C ASP A 47 2.29 -11.11 4.96
N GLU A 48 3.15 -12.13 5.03
CA GLU A 48 4.19 -12.24 6.05
C GLU A 48 5.25 -11.13 5.93
N GLU A 49 5.67 -10.82 4.71
CA GLU A 49 6.57 -9.68 4.44
C GLU A 49 5.89 -8.36 4.82
N ALA A 50 4.61 -8.19 4.47
CA ALA A 50 3.85 -7.00 4.82
C ALA A 50 3.72 -6.82 6.34
N ASP A 51 3.47 -7.90 7.09
CA ASP A 51 3.36 -7.88 8.54
C ASP A 51 4.70 -7.59 9.23
N THR A 52 5.80 -8.10 8.67
CA THR A 52 7.16 -7.76 9.12
C THR A 52 7.42 -6.27 8.96
N ILE A 53 7.05 -5.68 7.82
CA ILE A 53 7.21 -4.23 7.57
C ILE A 53 6.33 -3.41 8.53
N ARG A 54 5.06 -3.81 8.75
CA ARG A 54 4.16 -3.14 9.71
C ARG A 54 4.74 -3.15 11.12
N THR A 55 5.25 -4.30 11.56
CA THR A 55 5.84 -4.46 12.89
C THR A 55 7.08 -3.57 13.05
N ASN A 56 7.99 -3.59 12.07
CA ASN A 56 9.20 -2.77 12.10
C ASN A 56 8.88 -1.27 12.14
N ARG A 57 7.84 -0.81 11.43
CA ARG A 57 7.37 0.58 11.50
C ARG A 57 6.87 0.97 12.88
N LEU A 58 6.03 0.13 13.48
CA LEU A 58 5.50 0.37 14.82
C LEU A 58 6.61 0.44 15.86
N VAL A 59 7.65 -0.39 15.74
CA VAL A 59 8.82 -0.33 16.62
C VAL A 59 9.56 1.00 16.45
N LEU A 60 9.88 1.39 15.21
CA LEU A 60 10.58 2.66 14.90
C LEU A 60 9.79 3.90 15.36
N GLU A 61 8.48 3.92 15.16
CA GLU A 61 7.61 5.01 15.61
C GLU A 61 7.56 5.10 17.14
N ASN A 62 7.54 3.96 17.84
CA ASN A 62 7.61 3.96 19.30
C ASN A 62 8.98 4.42 19.80
N GLU A 63 10.10 3.99 19.21
CA GLU A 63 11.45 4.39 19.64
C GLU A 63 11.70 5.90 19.44
N THR A 64 11.15 6.48 18.38
CA THR A 64 11.26 7.93 18.11
C THR A 64 10.39 8.80 19.01
N LEU A 65 9.34 8.25 19.64
CA LEU A 65 8.52 8.97 20.62
C LEU A 65 9.14 9.05 22.02
N TYR A 66 10.15 8.22 22.31
CA TYR A 66 10.83 8.16 23.62
C TYR A 66 12.30 8.64 23.58
N THR A 67 12.71 9.34 22.53
CA THR A 67 14.01 10.02 22.40
C THR A 67 13.86 11.53 22.34
#